data_AF-A0A316MC53-F1
#
_entry.id   AF-A0A316MC53-F1
#
_cell.length_a   1.000
_cell.length_b   1.000
_cell.length_c   1.000
_cell.angle_alpha   90.00
_cell.angle_beta   90.00
_cell.angle_gamma   90.00
#
_symmetry.space_group_name_H-M   'P 1'
#
loop_
_entity.id
_entity.type
_entity.pdbx_description
1 polymer ?
#
loop_
_entity_poly.entity_id
_entity_poly.type
_entity_poly.pdbx_seq_one_letter_code
_entity_poly.pdbx_strand_id
1 'polypeptide(L)'
;MICDKYSVDLEINKKKFELKVNFEFLKNLYDLTGRNPLIYLEELIKEFKNDTDHLSRVLYALLNGEVSIKDINFYLIDNIETKNTLYFELLRLIALELASENKKNLDEMKEKEIEYTAEKENEIDSFISYFNYSYFTATQKLNMSEEEFYNTSPRILKTLDELNKDYKKDIFIEAYIDIVKAENKSRGEDKPKVRKKKATSLMDL
;
A
#
# COMPACT_ATOMS: atom_id res chain seq x y z
N MET A 1 1.64 -0.34 -13.83
CA MET A 1 1.39 1.02 -14.35
C MET A 1 1.19 1.91 -13.12
N ILE A 2 2.18 2.75 -12.78
CA ILE A 2 2.25 3.52 -11.51
C ILE A 2 1.44 4.85 -11.60
N CYS A 3 0.89 5.19 -12.76
CA CYS A 3 0.60 6.60 -13.08
C CYS A 3 -0.84 7.08 -12.92
N ASP A 4 -1.82 6.23 -12.62
CA ASP A 4 -3.19 6.73 -12.47
C ASP A 4 -3.43 7.10 -11.01
N LYS A 5 -2.99 8.33 -10.66
CA LYS A 5 -3.41 9.01 -9.43
C LYS A 5 -4.92 9.21 -9.53
N TYR A 6 -5.67 8.44 -8.77
CA TYR A 6 -7.12 8.54 -8.76
C TYR A 6 -7.49 9.55 -7.68
N SER A 7 -8.10 10.66 -8.09
CA SER A 7 -8.65 11.68 -7.20
C SER A 7 -10.06 12.03 -7.66
N VAL A 8 -10.84 12.56 -6.74
CA VAL A 8 -12.19 13.08 -7.02
C VAL A 8 -12.18 14.56 -6.68
N ASP A 9 -12.56 15.41 -7.63
CA ASP A 9 -12.67 16.84 -7.40
C ASP A 9 -14.04 17.17 -6.82
N LEU A 10 -14.06 17.96 -5.75
CA LEU A 10 -15.27 18.37 -5.05
C LEU A 10 -15.25 19.89 -4.82
N GLU A 11 -16.38 20.55 -5.08
CA GLU A 11 -16.55 21.97 -4.78
C GLU A 11 -17.64 22.16 -3.72
N ILE A 12 -17.26 22.69 -2.56
CA ILE A 12 -18.17 23.07 -1.47
C ILE A 12 -17.94 24.54 -1.14
N ASN A 13 -19.00 25.33 -1.05
CA ASN A 13 -18.93 26.76 -0.71
C ASN A 13 -17.94 27.56 -1.59
N LYS A 14 -17.88 27.25 -2.89
CA LYS A 14 -16.96 27.86 -3.88
C LYS A 14 -15.48 27.58 -3.65
N LYS A 15 -15.16 26.62 -2.78
CA LYS A 15 -13.79 26.13 -2.56
C LYS A 15 -13.67 24.74 -3.19
N LYS A 16 -12.60 24.54 -3.95
CA LYS A 16 -12.30 23.28 -4.64
C LYS A 16 -11.36 22.43 -3.78
N PHE A 17 -11.64 21.14 -3.76
CA PHE A 17 -10.91 20.13 -3.01
C PHE A 17 -10.60 18.95 -3.93
N GLU A 18 -9.38 18.44 -3.82
CA GLU A 18 -8.96 17.21 -4.49
C GLU A 18 -8.97 16.08 -3.47
N LEU A 19 -10.00 15.24 -3.48
CA LEU A 19 -10.18 14.14 -2.53
C LEU A 19 -9.22 13.00 -2.88
N LYS A 20 -8.45 12.56 -1.88
CA LYS A 20 -7.46 11.47 -2.01
C LYS A 20 -7.58 10.50 -0.85
N VAL A 21 -7.47 9.22 -1.15
CA VAL A 21 -7.33 8.19 -0.13
C VAL A 21 -5.84 8.00 0.15
N ASN A 22 -5.34 8.72 1.15
CA ASN A 22 -3.95 8.68 1.62
C ASN A 22 -3.87 8.30 3.11
N PHE A 23 -2.67 8.14 3.65
CA PHE A 23 -2.50 7.81 5.08
C PHE A 23 -2.97 8.93 6.01
N GLU A 24 -2.93 10.19 5.57
CA GLU A 24 -3.53 11.32 6.32
C GLU A 24 -5.03 11.15 6.49
N PHE A 25 -5.76 10.86 5.41
CA PHE A 25 -7.18 10.56 5.42
C PHE A 25 -7.51 9.39 6.36
N LEU A 26 -6.77 8.28 6.28
CA LEU A 26 -7.01 7.13 7.16
C LEU A 26 -6.81 7.48 8.63
N LYS A 27 -5.76 8.25 8.95
CA LYS A 27 -5.53 8.76 10.31
C LYS A 27 -6.67 9.66 10.76
N ASN A 28 -7.09 10.62 9.94
CA ASN A 28 -8.18 11.55 10.27
C ASN A 28 -9.50 10.80 10.50
N LEU A 29 -9.78 9.76 9.72
CA LEU A 29 -10.97 8.94 9.88
C LEU A 29 -10.92 8.11 11.17
N TYR A 30 -9.75 7.56 11.51
CA TYR A 30 -9.53 6.88 12.78
C TYR A 30 -9.74 7.83 13.96
N ASP A 31 -9.11 9.01 13.93
CA ASP A 31 -9.22 10.02 14.99
C ASP A 31 -10.67 10.50 15.18
N LEU A 32 -11.44 10.62 14.08
CA LEU A 32 -12.84 11.05 14.10
C LEU A 32 -13.78 9.98 14.66
N THR A 33 -13.58 8.72 14.29
CA THR A 33 -14.55 7.64 14.52
C THR A 33 -14.18 6.75 15.71
N GLY A 34 -12.91 6.72 16.10
CA GLY A 34 -12.37 5.74 17.05
C GLY A 34 -12.48 4.29 16.56
N ARG A 35 -12.65 4.08 15.24
CA ARG A 35 -12.81 2.77 14.61
C ARG A 35 -11.72 2.54 13.58
N ASN A 36 -11.42 1.27 13.32
CA ASN A 36 -10.54 0.88 12.22
C ASN A 36 -11.07 1.45 10.88
N PRO A 37 -10.33 2.35 10.21
CA PRO A 37 -10.76 2.99 8.97
C PRO A 37 -11.03 2.00 7.84
N LEU A 38 -10.30 0.90 7.76
CA LEU A 38 -10.47 -0.09 6.69
C LEU A 38 -11.84 -0.79 6.82
N ILE A 39 -12.20 -1.15 8.05
CA ILE A 39 -13.51 -1.77 8.36
C ILE A 39 -14.64 -0.76 8.15
N TYR A 40 -14.46 0.46 8.66
CA TYR A 40 -15.43 1.54 8.52
C TYR A 40 -15.76 1.83 7.05
N LEU A 41 -14.74 1.90 6.19
CA LEU A 41 -14.92 2.11 4.76
C LEU A 41 -15.49 0.88 4.04
N GLU A 42 -15.21 -0.34 4.52
CA GLU A 42 -15.85 -1.54 4.01
C GLU A 42 -17.36 -1.54 4.23
N GLU A 43 -17.82 -1.07 5.39
CA GLU A 43 -19.25 -0.91 5.68
C GLU A 43 -19.90 0.06 4.69
N LEU A 44 -19.24 1.17 4.35
CA LEU A 44 -19.70 2.10 3.31
C LEU A 44 -19.85 1.42 1.94
N ILE A 45 -18.89 0.57 1.57
CA ILE A 45 -18.93 -0.18 0.30
C ILE A 45 -20.06 -1.22 0.30
N LYS A 46 -20.22 -1.97 1.40
CA LYS A 46 -21.14 -3.11 1.50
C LYS A 46 -22.58 -2.68 1.69
N GLU A 47 -22.84 -1.66 2.50
CA GLU A 47 -24.22 -1.38 2.92
C GLU A 47 -25.05 -0.69 1.85
N PHE A 48 -24.46 -0.04 0.83
CA PHE A 48 -25.16 0.68 -0.25
C PHE A 48 -26.41 1.47 0.19
N LYS A 49 -26.43 1.86 1.46
CA LYS A 49 -27.45 2.69 2.06
C LYS A 49 -26.89 4.08 1.93
N ASN A 50 -27.70 4.95 1.33
CA ASN A 50 -27.35 6.33 1.06
C ASN A 50 -27.31 7.16 2.37
N ASP A 51 -26.59 6.66 3.38
CA ASP A 51 -26.48 7.18 4.73
C ASP A 51 -25.64 8.45 4.70
N THR A 52 -26.34 9.58 4.85
CA THR A 52 -25.74 10.90 4.82
C THR A 52 -24.76 11.10 5.98
N ASP A 53 -24.98 10.51 7.16
CA ASP A 53 -24.07 10.70 8.30
C ASP A 53 -22.73 9.99 8.04
N HIS A 54 -22.79 8.73 7.60
CA HIS A 54 -21.61 7.96 7.26
C HIS A 54 -20.80 8.65 6.14
N LEU A 55 -21.47 9.06 5.04
CA LEU A 55 -20.81 9.77 3.94
C LEU A 55 -20.20 11.10 4.41
N SER A 56 -20.89 11.84 5.29
CA SER A 56 -20.41 13.13 5.80
C SER A 56 -19.13 12.98 6.62
N ARG A 57 -19.01 11.92 7.43
CA ARG A 57 -17.80 11.63 8.21
C ARG A 57 -16.62 11.28 7.32
N VAL A 58 -16.85 10.49 6.28
CA VAL A 58 -15.82 10.15 5.27
C VAL A 58 -15.36 11.40 4.54
N LEU A 59 -16.28 12.24 4.08
CA LEU A 59 -15.95 13.52 3.44
C LEU A 59 -15.20 14.45 4.39
N TYR A 60 -15.63 14.55 5.64
CA TYR A 60 -14.94 15.38 6.63
C TYR A 60 -13.48 14.96 6.81
N ALA A 61 -13.22 13.65 6.88
CA ALA A 61 -11.86 13.11 6.97
C ALA A 61 -11.05 13.36 5.69
N LEU A 62 -11.65 13.20 4.50
CA LEU A 62 -11.02 13.48 3.20
C LEU A 62 -10.68 14.96 3.00
N LEU A 63 -11.46 15.84 3.62
CA LEU A 63 -11.28 17.29 3.57
C LEU A 63 -10.34 17.80 4.68
N ASN A 64 -9.69 16.92 5.43
CA ASN A 64 -8.79 17.26 6.54
C ASN A 64 -9.42 18.24 7.56
N GLY A 65 -10.75 18.17 7.75
CA GLY A 65 -11.50 19.07 8.62
C GLY A 65 -11.61 20.53 8.14
N GLU A 66 -11.21 20.83 6.90
CA GLU A 66 -11.29 22.19 6.34
C GLU A 66 -12.73 22.68 6.13
N VAL A 67 -13.69 21.76 6.12
CA VAL A 67 -15.12 22.04 6.00
C VAL A 67 -15.83 21.38 7.18
N SER A 68 -16.75 22.09 7.82
CA SER A 68 -17.48 21.54 8.97
C SER A 68 -18.41 20.40 8.53
N ILE A 69 -18.60 19.41 9.41
CA ILE A 69 -19.57 18.31 9.19
C ILE A 69 -20.97 18.86 8.89
N LYS A 70 -21.33 20.00 9.51
CA LYS A 70 -22.63 20.66 9.29
C LYS A 70 -22.76 21.16 7.84
N ASP A 71 -21.73 21.81 7.32
CA ASP A 71 -21.74 22.34 5.95
C ASP A 71 -21.70 21.20 4.92
N ILE A 72 -20.98 20.11 5.20
CA ILE A 72 -20.99 18.89 4.38
C ILE A 72 -22.40 18.30 4.34
N ASN A 73 -23.05 18.16 5.50
CA ASN A 73 -24.42 17.65 5.57
C ASN A 73 -25.39 18.50 4.76
N PHE A 74 -25.34 19.84 4.90
CA PHE A 74 -26.17 20.73 4.09
C PHE A 74 -25.92 20.56 2.60
N TYR A 75 -24.65 20.52 2.19
CA TYR A 75 -24.28 20.28 0.80
C TYR A 75 -24.87 18.99 0.23
N LEU A 76 -24.80 17.89 0.98
CA LEU A 76 -25.32 16.58 0.57
C LEU A 76 -26.85 16.52 0.53
N ILE A 77 -27.53 17.26 1.42
CA ILE A 77 -29.01 17.33 1.48
C ILE A 77 -29.55 18.19 0.32
N ASP A 78 -28.92 19.32 0.06
CA ASP A 78 -29.38 20.30 -0.94
C ASP A 78 -29.10 19.84 -2.38
N ASN A 79 -28.19 18.87 -2.57
CA ASN A 79 -27.74 18.41 -3.90
C ASN A 79 -27.84 16.88 -4.03
N ILE A 80 -29.06 16.33 -4.02
CA ILE A 80 -29.30 14.86 -4.02
C ILE A 80 -28.68 14.13 -5.23
N GLU A 81 -28.78 14.70 -6.44
CA GLU A 81 -28.18 14.09 -7.63
C GLU A 81 -26.65 14.07 -7.53
N THR A 82 -26.06 15.18 -7.09
CA THR A 82 -24.62 15.30 -6.85
C THR A 82 -24.15 14.36 -5.76
N LYS A 83 -24.94 14.19 -4.68
CA LYS A 83 -24.66 13.24 -3.60
C LYS A 83 -24.53 11.81 -4.13
N ASN A 84 -25.44 11.36 -5.00
CA ASN A 84 -25.38 10.01 -5.55
C ASN A 84 -24.13 9.83 -6.43
N THR A 85 -23.85 10.76 -7.33
CA THR A 85 -22.66 10.72 -8.19
C THR A 85 -21.38 10.70 -7.36
N LEU A 86 -21.26 11.63 -6.41
CA LEU A 86 -20.13 11.72 -5.48
C LEU A 86 -19.96 10.43 -4.68
N TYR A 87 -21.06 9.83 -4.22
CA TYR A 87 -21.02 8.55 -3.50
C TYR A 87 -20.40 7.44 -4.36
N PHE A 88 -20.84 7.27 -5.61
CA PHE A 88 -20.28 6.26 -6.51
C PHE A 88 -18.81 6.52 -6.84
N GLU A 89 -18.42 7.78 -7.05
CA GLU A 89 -17.04 8.16 -7.32
C GLU A 89 -16.13 7.88 -6.12
N LEU A 90 -16.60 8.19 -4.91
CA LEU A 90 -15.89 7.89 -3.67
C LEU A 90 -15.75 6.39 -3.42
N LEU A 91 -16.83 5.62 -3.63
CA LEU A 91 -16.75 4.16 -3.52
C LEU A 91 -15.71 3.59 -4.47
N ARG A 92 -15.66 4.08 -5.71
CA ARG A 92 -14.68 3.66 -6.70
C ARG A 92 -13.26 4.06 -6.29
N LEU A 93 -13.06 5.28 -5.80
CA LEU A 93 -11.77 5.76 -5.28
C LEU A 93 -11.27 4.90 -4.13
N ILE A 94 -12.10 4.68 -3.11
CA ILE A 94 -11.79 3.86 -1.94
C ILE A 94 -11.47 2.42 -2.37
N ALA A 95 -12.33 1.82 -3.20
CA ALA A 95 -12.13 0.46 -3.66
C ALA A 95 -10.82 0.29 -4.45
N LEU A 96 -10.43 1.28 -5.27
CA LEU A 96 -9.19 1.25 -6.04
C LEU A 96 -7.95 1.39 -5.14
N GLU A 97 -7.95 2.37 -4.22
CA GLU A 97 -6.80 2.67 -3.38
C GLU A 97 -6.59 1.67 -2.24
N LEU A 98 -7.65 0.98 -1.80
CA LEU A 98 -7.61 0.00 -0.72
C LEU A 98 -7.81 -1.46 -1.20
N ALA A 99 -7.90 -1.70 -2.51
CA ALA A 99 -8.23 -3.00 -3.10
C ALA A 99 -7.45 -4.18 -2.50
N SER A 100 -6.16 -3.98 -2.22
CA SER A 100 -5.30 -5.04 -1.72
C SER A 100 -5.38 -5.26 -0.22
N GLU A 101 -5.75 -4.24 0.54
CA GLU A 101 -5.91 -4.32 1.99
C GLU A 101 -7.27 -4.93 2.34
N ASN A 102 -8.33 -4.55 1.60
CA ASN A 102 -9.66 -5.12 1.77
C ASN A 102 -9.71 -6.63 1.46
N LYS A 103 -8.92 -7.11 0.48
CA LYS A 103 -8.84 -8.57 0.21
C LYS A 103 -8.21 -9.35 1.37
N LYS A 104 -7.15 -8.83 1.99
CA LYS A 104 -6.50 -9.49 3.13
C LYS A 104 -7.41 -9.52 4.35
N ASN A 105 -8.08 -8.40 4.66
CA ASN A 105 -9.05 -8.36 5.75
C ASN A 105 -10.20 -9.36 5.53
N LEU A 106 -10.70 -9.48 4.29
CA LEU A 106 -11.77 -10.44 3.98
C LEU A 106 -11.35 -11.91 4.14
N ASP A 107 -10.09 -12.23 3.83
CA ASP A 107 -9.54 -13.58 4.00
C ASP A 107 -9.25 -13.88 5.48
N GLU A 108 -8.72 -12.91 6.25
CA GLU A 108 -8.48 -13.04 7.69
C GLU A 108 -9.78 -13.10 8.52
N MET A 109 -10.84 -12.39 8.09
CA MET A 109 -12.16 -12.44 8.75
C MET A 109 -12.89 -13.76 8.51
N LYS A 110 -12.70 -14.41 7.36
CA LYS A 110 -13.26 -15.76 7.11
C LYS A 110 -12.65 -16.83 8.00
N GLU A 111 -11.42 -16.63 8.47
CA GLU A 111 -10.75 -17.56 9.39
C GLU A 111 -11.17 -17.37 10.86
N LYS A 112 -11.83 -16.25 11.20
CA LYS A 112 -12.26 -15.93 12.56
C LYS A 112 -13.78 -15.79 12.67
N GLU A 113 -14.53 -16.85 12.38
CA GLU A 113 -15.81 -17.05 13.04
C GLU A 113 -15.51 -17.57 14.46
N ILE A 114 -15.58 -16.72 15.50
CA ILE A 114 -15.96 -17.01 16.91
C ILE A 114 -15.61 -15.81 17.82
N GLU A 115 -16.60 -15.42 18.63
CA GLU A 115 -16.59 -14.53 19.82
C GLU A 115 -16.64 -12.99 19.68
N TYR A 116 -17.87 -12.52 19.45
CA TYR A 116 -18.33 -11.16 19.68
C TYR A 116 -18.21 -10.77 21.16
N THR A 117 -17.11 -10.14 21.56
CA THR A 117 -17.02 -9.12 22.65
C THR A 117 -15.58 -8.60 22.81
N ALA A 118 -14.57 -9.36 22.37
CA ALA A 118 -13.15 -8.94 22.34
C ALA A 118 -12.69 -8.32 21.00
N GLU A 119 -13.62 -8.14 20.04
CA GLU A 119 -13.31 -7.74 18.67
C GLU A 119 -12.94 -6.25 18.55
N LYS A 120 -13.53 -5.34 19.33
CA LYS A 120 -13.27 -3.89 19.20
C LYS A 120 -11.84 -3.47 19.58
N GLU A 121 -11.28 -4.04 20.65
CA GLU A 121 -9.88 -3.76 21.03
C GLU A 121 -8.91 -4.34 19.99
N ASN A 122 -9.17 -5.56 19.51
CA ASN A 122 -8.38 -6.18 18.43
C ASN A 122 -8.44 -5.40 17.11
N GLU A 123 -9.58 -4.80 16.76
CA GLU A 123 -9.74 -3.99 15.54
C GLU A 123 -8.96 -2.67 15.59
N ILE A 124 -8.91 -2.04 16.77
CA ILE A 124 -8.13 -0.81 16.98
C ILE A 124 -6.64 -1.13 16.92
N ASP A 125 -6.20 -2.14 17.66
CA ASP A 125 -4.81 -2.56 17.69
C ASP A 125 -4.33 -3.06 16.32
N SER A 126 -5.21 -3.66 15.52
CA SER A 126 -4.88 -4.09 14.15
C SER A 126 -4.64 -2.90 13.22
N PHE A 127 -5.44 -1.83 13.29
CA PHE A 127 -5.19 -0.63 12.49
C PHE A 127 -3.90 0.08 12.91
N ILE A 128 -3.67 0.26 14.21
CA ILE A 128 -2.45 0.90 14.72
C ILE A 128 -1.22 0.12 14.24
N SER A 129 -1.26 -1.20 14.32
CA SER A 129 -0.18 -2.08 13.85
C SER A 129 0.05 -1.94 12.34
N TYR A 130 -1.02 -1.94 11.54
CA TYR A 130 -0.97 -1.72 10.10
C TYR A 130 -0.37 -0.35 9.75
N PHE A 131 -0.82 0.71 10.43
CA PHE A 131 -0.37 2.08 10.20
C PHE A 131 1.11 2.22 10.54
N ASN A 132 1.53 1.71 11.71
CA ASN A 132 2.92 1.74 12.14
C ASN A 132 3.84 0.94 11.22
N TYR A 133 3.40 -0.24 10.76
CA TYR A 133 4.16 -1.03 9.79
C TYR A 133 4.32 -0.29 8.46
N SER A 134 3.26 0.38 8.01
CA SER A 134 3.26 1.18 6.78
C SER A 134 4.21 2.38 6.92
N TYR A 135 4.14 3.10 8.03
CA TYR A 135 5.04 4.21 8.34
C TYR A 135 6.51 3.78 8.40
N PHE A 136 6.81 2.66 9.07
CA PHE A 136 8.15 2.09 9.11
C PHE A 136 8.65 1.70 7.72
N THR A 137 7.79 1.07 6.91
CA THR A 137 8.15 0.70 5.54
C THR A 137 8.47 1.93 4.69
N ALA A 138 7.64 2.96 4.75
CA ALA A 138 7.87 4.22 4.03
C ALA A 138 9.17 4.90 4.47
N THR A 139 9.34 5.11 5.77
CA THR A 139 10.47 5.91 6.28
C THR A 139 11.79 5.15 6.29
N GLN A 140 11.80 3.87 6.66
CA GLN A 140 13.04 3.10 6.87
C GLN A 140 13.44 2.25 5.66
N LYS A 141 12.48 1.73 4.89
CA LYS A 141 12.80 0.88 3.73
C LYS A 141 12.81 1.63 2.41
N LEU A 142 12.00 2.69 2.31
CA LEU A 142 11.84 3.50 1.10
C LEU A 142 12.40 4.92 1.25
N ASN A 143 12.88 5.30 2.45
CA ASN A 143 13.47 6.61 2.74
C ASN A 143 12.55 7.80 2.43
N MET A 144 11.22 7.61 2.57
CA MET A 144 10.25 8.69 2.44
C MET A 144 10.27 9.56 3.70
N SER A 145 10.07 10.87 3.53
CA SER A 145 9.76 11.77 4.64
C SER A 145 8.38 11.47 5.23
N GLU A 146 8.14 11.98 6.43
CA GLU A 146 6.84 11.88 7.10
C GLU A 146 5.72 12.54 6.28
N GLU A 147 5.98 13.73 5.71
CA GLU A 147 5.04 14.43 4.84
C GLU A 147 4.71 13.63 3.57
N GLU A 148 5.71 13.00 2.96
CA GLU A 148 5.50 12.12 1.80
C GLU A 148 4.66 10.90 2.18
N PHE A 149 4.90 10.29 3.35
CA PHE A 149 4.09 9.17 3.83
C PHE A 149 2.62 9.54 3.98
N TYR A 150 2.32 10.65 4.68
CA TYR A 150 0.94 11.09 4.89
C TYR A 150 0.20 11.40 3.58
N ASN A 151 0.92 11.91 2.58
CA ASN A 151 0.38 12.18 1.25
C ASN A 151 0.29 10.96 0.32
N THR A 152 0.87 9.83 0.72
CA THR A 152 0.91 8.60 -0.08
C THR A 152 -0.32 7.72 0.17
N SER A 153 -0.81 7.05 -0.88
CA SER A 153 -1.88 6.06 -0.73
C SER A 153 -1.34 4.67 -0.36
N PRO A 154 -2.14 3.84 0.34
CA PRO A 154 -1.77 2.45 0.61
C PRO A 154 -1.33 1.66 -0.64
N ARG A 155 -2.07 1.80 -1.74
CA ARG A 155 -1.73 1.19 -3.03
C ARG A 155 -0.36 1.62 -3.54
N ILE A 156 -0.06 2.93 -3.51
CA ILE A 156 1.24 3.46 -3.96
C ILE A 156 2.36 2.92 -3.06
N LEU A 157 2.21 3.00 -1.75
CA LEU A 157 3.24 2.53 -0.81
C LEU A 157 3.55 1.05 -1.03
N LYS A 158 2.51 0.22 -1.19
CA LYS A 158 2.66 -1.20 -1.48
C LYS A 158 3.40 -1.45 -2.78
N THR A 159 3.02 -0.74 -3.84
CA THR A 159 3.67 -0.84 -5.16
C THR A 159 5.15 -0.49 -5.05
N LEU A 160 5.49 0.55 -4.29
CA LEU A 160 6.88 0.96 -4.05
C LEU A 160 7.67 -0.09 -3.25
N ASP A 161 7.07 -0.68 -2.21
CA ASP A 161 7.71 -1.75 -1.43
C ASP A 161 7.97 -3.01 -2.28
N GLU A 162 7.02 -3.39 -3.15
CA GLU A 162 7.18 -4.52 -4.09
C GLU A 162 8.33 -4.25 -5.07
N LEU A 163 8.36 -3.07 -5.70
CA LEU A 163 9.44 -2.69 -6.61
C LEU A 163 10.81 -2.64 -5.90
N ASN A 164 10.87 -2.14 -4.67
CA ASN A 164 12.10 -2.12 -3.87
C ASN A 164 12.59 -3.53 -3.54
N LYS A 165 11.67 -4.47 -3.27
CA LYS A 165 12.01 -5.89 -3.03
C LYS A 165 12.56 -6.55 -4.29
N ASP A 166 11.91 -6.33 -5.44
CA ASP A 166 12.35 -6.88 -6.72
C ASP A 166 13.73 -6.35 -7.10
N TYR A 167 13.95 -5.03 -6.97
CA TYR A 167 15.26 -4.42 -7.23
C TYR A 167 16.37 -4.99 -6.33
N LYS A 168 16.10 -5.14 -5.02
CA LYS A 168 17.09 -5.74 -4.10
C LYS A 168 17.35 -7.20 -4.42
N LYS A 169 16.33 -7.95 -4.83
CA LYS A 169 16.47 -9.35 -5.24
C LYS A 169 17.39 -9.48 -6.46
N ASP A 170 17.24 -8.60 -7.45
CA ASP A 170 18.09 -8.59 -8.63
C ASP A 170 19.55 -8.32 -8.26
N ILE A 171 19.82 -7.35 -7.37
CA ILE A 171 21.17 -7.09 -6.83
C ILE A 171 21.76 -8.34 -6.16
N PHE A 172 20.98 -9.05 -5.33
CA PHE A 172 21.46 -10.26 -4.67
C PHE A 172 21.79 -11.38 -5.66
N ILE A 173 20.98 -11.53 -6.72
CA ILE A 173 21.24 -12.52 -7.78
C ILE A 173 22.51 -12.17 -8.54
N GLU A 174 22.72 -10.90 -8.89
CA GLU A 174 23.94 -10.42 -9.56
C GLU A 174 25.18 -10.68 -8.70
N ALA A 175 25.14 -10.30 -7.42
CA ALA A 175 26.23 -10.53 -6.48
C ALA A 175 26.55 -12.03 -6.34
N TYR A 176 25.54 -12.89 -6.28
CA TYR A 176 25.72 -14.34 -6.23
C TYR A 176 26.40 -14.87 -7.50
N ILE A 177 25.95 -14.43 -8.69
CA ILE A 177 26.55 -14.81 -9.97
C ILE A 177 28.04 -14.42 -9.99
N ASP A 178 28.39 -13.24 -9.49
CA ASP A 178 29.77 -12.76 -9.47
C ASP A 178 30.66 -13.58 -8.52
N ILE A 179 30.16 -13.95 -7.34
CA ILE A 179 30.85 -14.85 -6.40
C ILE A 179 31.11 -16.20 -7.08
N VAL A 180 30.08 -16.82 -7.68
CA VAL A 180 30.21 -18.12 -8.35
C VAL A 180 31.18 -18.06 -9.54
N LYS A 181 31.16 -16.97 -10.33
CA LYS A 181 32.13 -16.76 -11.42
C LYS A 181 33.56 -16.62 -10.90
N ALA A 182 33.76 -15.90 -9.79
CA ALA A 182 35.06 -15.72 -9.17
C ALA A 182 35.62 -17.06 -8.63
N GLU A 183 34.79 -17.85 -7.95
CA GLU A 183 35.15 -19.19 -7.49
C GLU A 183 35.53 -20.12 -8.64
N ASN A 184 34.76 -20.10 -9.73
CA ASN A 184 35.05 -20.94 -10.90
C ASN A 184 36.32 -20.50 -11.66
N LYS A 185 36.65 -19.20 -11.69
CA LYS A 185 37.93 -18.72 -12.22
C LYS A 185 39.11 -19.16 -11.34
N SER A 186 38.97 -19.09 -10.02
CA SER A 186 40.03 -19.54 -9.08
C SER A 186 40.29 -21.05 -9.10
N ARG A 187 39.31 -21.86 -9.53
CA ARG A 187 39.47 -23.32 -9.70
C ARG A 187 40.01 -23.75 -11.07
N GLY A 188 40.15 -22.83 -12.03
CA GLY A 188 40.48 -23.12 -13.43
C GLY A 188 41.96 -23.02 -13.81
N GLU A 189 42.83 -22.44 -12.97
CA GLU A 189 44.23 -22.18 -13.31
C GLU A 189 45.20 -22.81 -12.32
N ASP A 190 45.20 -24.14 -12.21
CA ASP A 190 46.35 -24.89 -11.67
C ASP A 190 46.30 -26.35 -12.17
N LYS A 191 46.47 -26.53 -13.48
CA LYS A 191 47.01 -27.79 -13.99
C LYS A 191 48.39 -27.51 -14.57
N PRO A 192 49.48 -28.01 -13.96
CA PRO A 192 50.78 -27.89 -14.57
C PRO A 192 50.72 -28.59 -15.93
N LYS A 193 51.08 -27.86 -16.99
CA LYS A 193 51.32 -28.44 -18.32
C LYS A 193 52.44 -29.47 -18.15
N VAL A 194 52.08 -30.74 -17.98
CA VAL A 194 53.02 -31.85 -18.07
C VAL A 194 53.59 -31.81 -19.49
N ARG A 195 54.82 -31.31 -19.62
CA ARG A 195 55.60 -31.45 -20.86
C ARG A 195 55.72 -32.94 -21.13
N LYS A 196 54.98 -33.44 -22.12
CA LYS A 196 55.22 -34.79 -22.67
C LYS A 196 56.67 -34.83 -23.15
N LYS A 197 57.54 -35.53 -22.43
CA LYS A 197 58.85 -35.93 -22.97
C LYS A 197 58.55 -36.80 -24.19
N LYS A 198 59.00 -36.36 -25.38
CA LYS A 198 59.07 -37.24 -26.55
C LYS A 198 60.00 -38.38 -26.17
N ALA A 199 59.50 -39.62 -26.22
CA ALA A 199 60.37 -40.79 -26.22
C ALA A 199 61.17 -40.76 -27.53
N THR A 200 62.48 -40.55 -27.44
CA THR A 200 63.39 -40.91 -28.53
C THR A 200 63.38 -42.43 -28.64
N SER A 201 63.02 -42.92 -29.82
CA SER A 201 63.08 -44.33 -30.19
C SER A 201 64.50 -44.86 -30.00
N LEU A 202 64.63 -46.05 -29.41
CA LEU A 202 65.90 -46.76 -29.22
C LEU A 202 66.42 -47.43 -30.52
N MET A 203 65.88 -47.05 -31.67
CA MET A 203 66.25 -47.58 -33.00
C MET A 203 67.07 -46.61 -33.86
N ASP A 204 67.46 -45.44 -33.33
CA ASP A 204 68.33 -44.47 -34.04
C ASP A 204 69.74 -44.38 -33.41
N LEU A 205 70.31 -45.52 -32.97
CA LEU A 205 71.72 -45.66 -32.57
C LEU A 205 72.43 -46.70 -33.45
#